data_AF-T2M987-F1
#
_entry.id   AF-T2M987-F1
#
_cell.length_a   1.000
_cell.length_b   1.000
_cell.length_c   1.000
_cell.angle_alpha   90.00
_cell.angle_beta   90.00
_cell.angle_gamma   90.00
#
_symmetry.space_group_name_H-M   'P 1'
#
loop_
_entity.id
_entity.type
_entity.pdbx_description
1 polymer ?
#
loop_
_entity_poly.entity_id
_entity_poly.type
_entity_poly.pdbx_seq_one_letter_code
_entity_poly.pdbx_strand_id
1 'polypeptide(L)'
;MSRSKWFGVRKRYWFTVFLLFVLIILIRLLTIQMMFICVFDYEKVFLSPNENHFAGKKHITKLSSSFNCSKEHLKLLVLVTSNISNFDRRETIRRTWGKPLNKHFNNDFRTFFMLSKSPDKEIMKTMEEESAKHGDIIICDFFEDFYQLSFKVEAAFEWAHIYCSYEYLLKSDDDVYVNLFNLFELLVNKDTPKKNLYLGYHHQQPRVSRSGKYKVELHEYGSNCYPDYCAGGAVVLSSDLIEKMLLYFQPVPLKIDDAYIGILVKNAGAKPTHNEGFRFFAESCSFEEFTIAHHPAKTRVCMEKIHYGMLEKNNENEFVRKHYIENNSLK
;
A
#
# COMPACT_ATOMS: atom_id res chain seq x y z
N MET A 1 -33.97 60.21 -15.94
CA MET A 1 -32.74 59.54 -15.48
C MET A 1 -31.72 59.58 -16.63
N SER A 2 -30.60 60.30 -16.49
CA SER A 2 -29.76 60.71 -17.64
C SER A 2 -29.00 59.53 -18.30
N ARG A 3 -28.94 59.54 -19.65
CA ARG A 3 -28.14 58.61 -20.49
C ARG A 3 -26.71 58.42 -19.98
N SER A 4 -26.10 59.45 -19.38
CA SER A 4 -24.73 59.42 -18.83
C SER A 4 -24.53 58.41 -17.69
N LYS A 5 -25.53 58.20 -16.82
CA LYS A 5 -25.43 57.20 -15.74
C LYS A 5 -25.44 55.77 -16.27
N TRP A 6 -26.21 55.50 -17.34
CA TRP A 6 -26.28 54.19 -18.00
C TRP A 6 -24.98 53.81 -18.72
N PHE A 7 -24.32 54.77 -19.37
CA PHE A 7 -23.02 54.54 -20.01
C PHE A 7 -21.92 54.20 -19.01
N GLY A 8 -21.91 54.85 -17.83
CA GLY A 8 -20.95 54.56 -16.76
C GLY A 8 -21.11 53.17 -16.15
N VAL A 9 -22.36 52.73 -15.95
CA VAL A 9 -22.68 51.37 -15.45
C VAL A 9 -22.27 50.30 -16.46
N ARG A 10 -22.57 50.50 -17.76
CA ARG A 10 -22.19 49.57 -18.82
C ARG A 10 -20.67 49.47 -18.97
N LYS A 11 -19.94 50.59 -18.91
CA LYS A 11 -18.46 50.59 -18.98
C LYS A 11 -17.82 49.86 -17.78
N ARG A 12 -18.36 50.06 -16.57
CA ARG A 12 -17.94 49.31 -15.37
C ARG A 12 -18.21 47.82 -15.49
N TYR A 13 -19.39 47.42 -16.00
CA TYR A 13 -19.75 46.02 -16.23
C TYR A 13 -18.77 45.32 -17.18
N TRP A 14 -18.51 45.90 -18.35
CA TRP A 14 -17.57 45.31 -19.32
C TRP A 14 -16.12 45.29 -18.81
N PHE A 15 -15.72 46.28 -18.01
CA PHE A 15 -14.42 46.27 -17.33
C PHE A 15 -14.31 45.15 -16.29
N THR A 16 -15.35 44.92 -15.49
CA THR A 16 -15.37 43.78 -14.54
C THR A 16 -15.39 42.43 -15.25
N VAL A 17 -16.12 42.29 -16.36
CA VAL A 17 -16.13 41.06 -17.18
C VAL A 17 -14.74 40.81 -17.78
N PHE A 18 -14.06 41.84 -18.26
CA PHE A 18 -12.68 41.75 -18.74
C PHE A 18 -11.70 41.32 -17.65
N LEU A 19 -11.78 41.91 -16.44
CA LEU A 19 -10.93 41.50 -15.31
C LEU A 19 -11.17 40.04 -14.90
N LEU A 20 -12.43 39.59 -14.85
CA LEU A 20 -12.74 38.18 -14.56
C LEU A 20 -12.19 37.24 -15.65
N PHE A 21 -12.29 37.63 -16.92
CA PHE A 21 -11.72 36.86 -18.02
C PHE A 21 -10.20 36.77 -17.93
N VAL A 22 -9.50 37.88 -17.64
CA VAL A 22 -8.05 37.89 -17.41
C VAL A 22 -7.68 37.02 -16.21
N LEU A 23 -8.43 37.09 -15.11
CA LEU A 23 -8.21 36.25 -13.93
C LEU A 23 -8.35 34.75 -14.27
N ILE A 24 -9.37 34.38 -15.05
CA ILE A 24 -9.57 32.98 -15.50
C ILE A 24 -8.39 32.53 -16.36
N ILE A 25 -7.89 33.37 -17.27
CA ILE A 25 -6.71 33.05 -18.09
C ILE A 25 -5.47 32.87 -17.20
N LEU A 26 -5.24 33.76 -16.24
CA LEU A 26 -4.10 33.65 -15.32
C LEU A 26 -4.17 32.37 -14.48
N ILE A 27 -5.36 32.02 -13.97
CA ILE A 27 -5.59 30.75 -13.25
C ILE A 27 -5.29 29.56 -14.17
N ARG A 28 -5.77 29.58 -15.43
CA ARG A 28 -5.51 28.52 -16.41
C ARG A 28 -4.01 28.39 -16.71
N LEU A 29 -3.31 29.50 -16.96
CA LEU A 29 -1.86 29.50 -17.20
C LEU A 29 -1.08 28.98 -15.99
N LEU A 30 -1.46 29.37 -14.77
CA LEU A 30 -0.90 28.82 -13.54
C LEU A 30 -1.13 27.31 -13.44
N THR A 31 -2.35 26.82 -13.70
CA THR A 31 -2.62 25.37 -13.66
C THR A 31 -1.81 24.60 -14.71
N ILE A 32 -1.65 25.16 -15.91
CA ILE A 32 -0.85 24.56 -16.98
C ILE A 32 0.63 24.53 -16.59
N GLN A 33 1.18 25.66 -16.10
CA GLN A 33 2.55 25.73 -15.60
C GLN A 33 2.79 24.71 -14.48
N MET A 34 1.85 24.60 -13.54
CA MET A 34 1.93 23.62 -12.46
C MET A 34 1.87 22.17 -12.95
N MET A 35 1.17 21.89 -14.06
CA MET A 35 1.14 20.58 -14.70
C MET A 35 2.49 20.26 -15.36
N PHE A 36 3.12 21.26 -16.01
CA PHE A 36 4.44 21.09 -16.62
C PHE A 36 5.55 20.83 -15.59
N ILE A 37 5.48 21.41 -14.38
CA ILE A 37 6.48 21.18 -13.33
C ILE A 37 6.64 19.68 -13.02
N CYS A 38 5.53 18.94 -12.87
CA CYS A 38 5.59 17.51 -12.57
C CYS A 38 6.13 16.67 -13.75
N VAL A 39 5.89 17.09 -14.99
CA VAL A 39 6.37 16.37 -16.18
C VAL A 39 7.90 16.43 -16.27
N PHE A 40 8.52 17.59 -16.01
CA PHE A 40 9.98 17.75 -16.06
C PHE A 40 10.70 17.02 -14.92
N ASP A 41 10.05 16.83 -13.77
CA ASP A 41 10.63 16.12 -12.63
C ASP A 41 10.66 14.59 -12.81
N TYR A 42 10.01 14.06 -13.86
CA TYR A 42 9.95 12.63 -14.14
C TYR A 42 11.33 12.03 -14.46
N GLU A 43 12.25 12.74 -15.11
CA GLU A 43 13.56 12.17 -15.45
C GLU A 43 14.54 12.08 -14.27
N LYS A 44 14.29 12.77 -13.15
CA LYS A 44 15.22 12.81 -12.01
C LYS A 44 15.09 11.63 -11.04
N VAL A 45 14.23 10.67 -11.34
CA VAL A 45 13.86 9.57 -10.42
C VAL A 45 14.66 8.29 -10.69
N PHE A 46 15.52 8.29 -11.71
CA PHE A 46 16.28 7.10 -12.08
C PHE A 46 17.39 6.80 -11.07
N LEU A 47 17.31 5.62 -10.46
CA LEU A 47 18.27 5.05 -9.54
C LEU A 47 19.18 4.10 -10.32
N SER A 48 20.44 4.01 -9.91
CA SER A 48 21.36 3.03 -10.47
C SER A 48 21.07 1.64 -9.88
N PRO A 49 20.96 0.58 -10.71
CA PRO A 49 20.79 -0.77 -10.20
C PRO A 49 22.07 -1.22 -9.48
N ASN A 50 21.90 -1.92 -8.36
CA ASN A 50 22.99 -2.52 -7.60
C ASN A 50 22.96 -4.04 -7.78
N GLU A 51 23.66 -4.54 -8.78
CA GLU A 51 23.72 -5.97 -9.11
C GLU A 51 24.37 -6.82 -8.00
N ASN A 52 25.20 -6.20 -7.16
CA ASN A 52 25.83 -6.87 -6.02
C ASN A 52 24.84 -7.21 -4.90
N HIS A 53 23.63 -6.65 -4.92
CA HIS A 53 22.64 -6.82 -3.86
C HIS A 53 22.23 -8.30 -3.70
N PHE A 54 22.28 -9.12 -4.76
CA PHE A 54 21.73 -10.49 -4.74
C PHE A 54 22.63 -11.61 -5.23
N ALA A 55 23.93 -11.38 -5.42
CA ALA A 55 24.88 -12.41 -5.86
C ALA A 55 25.00 -13.65 -4.93
N GLY A 56 24.25 -13.74 -3.82
CA GLY A 56 24.24 -14.89 -2.93
C GLY A 56 23.03 -15.08 -2.01
N LYS A 57 21.84 -14.53 -2.34
CA LYS A 57 20.64 -14.57 -1.46
C LYS A 57 20.93 -14.15 -0.01
N LYS A 58 21.84 -13.20 0.18
CA LYS A 58 22.22 -12.70 1.51
C LYS A 58 21.40 -11.45 1.79
N HIS A 59 20.79 -11.41 2.96
CA HIS A 59 20.09 -10.23 3.44
C HIS A 59 21.02 -9.01 3.54
N ILE A 60 20.58 -7.90 2.96
CA ILE A 60 21.10 -6.55 3.18
C ILE A 60 20.37 -5.90 4.34
N THR A 61 19.04 -6.05 4.39
CA THR A 61 18.27 -5.60 5.54
C THR A 61 18.54 -6.50 6.73
N LYS A 62 18.48 -5.93 7.94
CA LYS A 62 18.72 -6.69 9.16
C LYS A 62 17.40 -7.15 9.75
N LEU A 63 17.26 -8.46 9.92
CA LEU A 63 16.13 -9.08 10.61
C LEU A 63 16.60 -9.65 11.94
N SER A 64 15.77 -9.50 12.96
CA SER A 64 15.99 -10.10 14.28
C SER A 64 15.35 -11.48 14.42
N SER A 65 14.35 -11.79 13.58
CA SER A 65 13.69 -13.10 13.54
C SER A 65 14.31 -13.98 12.46
N SER A 66 14.38 -15.29 12.71
CA SER A 66 14.85 -16.31 11.74
C SER A 66 13.70 -17.10 11.11
N PHE A 67 12.49 -16.52 11.06
CA PHE A 67 11.32 -17.22 10.57
C PHE A 67 11.40 -17.35 9.05
N ASN A 68 11.21 -18.58 8.55
CA ASN A 68 11.21 -18.88 7.13
C ASN A 68 9.79 -19.21 6.66
N CYS A 69 9.46 -18.69 5.48
CA CYS A 69 8.28 -19.10 4.76
C CYS A 69 8.39 -20.58 4.34
N SER A 70 7.27 -21.29 4.30
CA SER A 70 7.24 -22.70 3.86
C SER A 70 7.72 -22.85 2.41
N LYS A 71 8.22 -24.04 2.05
CA LYS A 71 8.63 -24.36 0.66
C LYS A 71 7.47 -24.47 -0.35
N GLU A 72 6.23 -24.33 0.11
CA GLU A 72 5.03 -24.34 -0.73
C GLU A 72 4.97 -23.10 -1.62
N HIS A 73 4.60 -23.26 -2.90
CA HIS A 73 4.38 -22.13 -3.81
C HIS A 73 3.01 -21.52 -3.56
N LEU A 74 2.97 -20.28 -3.05
CA LEU A 74 1.73 -19.58 -2.71
C LEU A 74 1.13 -18.83 -3.90
N LYS A 75 -0.19 -18.85 -4.07
CA LYS A 75 -0.84 -17.93 -5.02
C LYS A 75 -0.67 -16.48 -4.57
N LEU A 76 -0.82 -16.22 -3.28
CA LEU A 76 -0.73 -14.89 -2.67
C LEU A 76 0.08 -14.93 -1.36
N LEU A 77 1.17 -14.18 -1.28
CA LEU A 77 1.84 -13.87 -0.03
C LEU A 77 1.31 -12.53 0.51
N VAL A 78 0.80 -12.51 1.74
CA VAL A 78 0.30 -11.30 2.38
C VAL A 78 1.30 -10.82 3.42
N LEU A 79 1.80 -9.59 3.27
CA LEU A 79 2.67 -8.92 4.22
C LEU A 79 1.96 -7.70 4.78
N VAL A 80 1.66 -7.72 6.08
CA VAL A 80 1.01 -6.63 6.78
C VAL A 80 2.04 -5.82 7.56
N THR A 81 2.22 -4.55 7.22
CA THR A 81 3.02 -3.62 8.01
C THR A 81 2.23 -3.17 9.23
N SER A 82 2.75 -3.45 10.43
CA SER A 82 2.10 -3.12 11.69
C SER A 82 3.07 -2.43 12.64
N ASN A 83 2.54 -1.61 13.54
CA ASN A 83 3.31 -1.08 14.66
C ASN A 83 3.38 -2.13 15.76
N ILE A 84 4.53 -2.28 16.43
CA ILE A 84 4.70 -3.25 17.52
C ILE A 84 3.57 -3.22 18.57
N SER A 85 3.05 -2.03 18.90
CA SER A 85 1.99 -1.84 19.90
C SER A 85 0.57 -2.21 19.42
N ASN A 86 0.36 -2.44 18.13
CA ASN A 86 -0.97 -2.70 17.54
C ASN A 86 -1.43 -4.17 17.66
N PHE A 87 -1.32 -4.76 18.86
CA PHE A 87 -1.70 -6.16 19.13
C PHE A 87 -3.16 -6.46 18.73
N ASP A 88 -4.12 -5.60 19.10
CA ASP A 88 -5.54 -5.79 18.81
C ASP A 88 -5.85 -5.77 17.31
N ARG A 89 -5.13 -4.93 16.53
CA ARG A 89 -5.29 -4.90 15.06
C ARG A 89 -4.81 -6.19 14.43
N ARG A 90 -3.61 -6.67 14.81
CA ARG A 90 -3.09 -7.95 14.30
C ARG A 90 -4.00 -9.12 14.65
N GLU A 91 -4.48 -9.18 15.90
CA GLU A 91 -5.43 -10.22 16.33
C GLU A 91 -6.77 -10.12 15.58
N THR A 92 -7.28 -8.91 15.32
CA THR A 92 -8.50 -8.72 14.51
C THR A 92 -8.29 -9.19 13.07
N ILE A 93 -7.16 -8.87 12.45
CA ILE A 93 -6.81 -9.35 11.11
C ILE A 93 -6.79 -10.88 11.09
N ARG A 94 -6.14 -11.53 12.06
CA ARG A 94 -6.12 -13.00 12.19
C ARG A 94 -7.50 -13.62 12.35
N ARG A 95 -8.43 -12.94 13.02
CA ARG A 95 -9.81 -13.43 13.25
C ARG A 95 -10.76 -13.16 12.09
N THR A 96 -10.38 -12.26 11.18
CA THR A 96 -11.23 -11.82 10.08
C THR A 96 -10.63 -12.27 8.76
N TRP A 97 -9.97 -11.38 8.02
CA TRP A 97 -9.57 -11.64 6.65
C TRP A 97 -8.20 -12.31 6.51
N GLY A 98 -7.30 -12.13 7.48
CA GLY A 98 -5.88 -12.42 7.34
C GLY A 98 -5.43 -13.83 7.70
N LYS A 99 -6.31 -14.75 8.11
CA LYS A 99 -5.92 -16.14 8.37
C LYS A 99 -7.03 -17.11 7.98
N PRO A 100 -6.75 -18.14 7.15
CA PRO A 100 -7.75 -19.16 6.85
C PRO A 100 -8.02 -19.99 8.11
N LEU A 101 -9.27 -20.44 8.29
CA LEU A 101 -9.65 -21.29 9.42
C LEU A 101 -9.04 -22.70 9.36
N ASN A 102 -8.66 -23.18 8.17
CA ASN A 102 -8.13 -24.53 7.98
C ASN A 102 -6.61 -24.55 7.71
N LYS A 103 -5.85 -25.19 8.60
CA LYS A 103 -4.39 -25.36 8.47
C LYS A 103 -3.98 -26.38 7.40
N HIS A 104 -4.89 -27.26 6.97
CA HIS A 104 -4.52 -28.50 6.27
C HIS A 104 -4.57 -28.43 4.74
N PHE A 105 -4.98 -27.31 4.12
CA PHE A 105 -5.40 -27.38 2.71
C PHE A 105 -5.17 -26.18 1.80
N ASN A 106 -4.29 -25.21 2.08
CA ASN A 106 -4.12 -24.20 1.03
C ASN A 106 -2.77 -23.51 0.88
N ASN A 107 -2.22 -23.74 -0.30
CA ASN A 107 -1.19 -22.90 -0.93
C ASN A 107 -1.82 -21.63 -1.55
N ASP A 108 -3.09 -21.32 -1.28
CA ASP A 108 -3.73 -20.09 -1.75
C ASP A 108 -3.01 -18.88 -1.16
N PHE A 109 -3.00 -18.71 0.16
CA PHE A 109 -2.30 -17.59 0.78
C PHE A 109 -1.75 -17.87 2.17
N ARG A 110 -0.75 -17.07 2.56
CA ARG A 110 -0.29 -16.94 3.95
C ARG A 110 -0.04 -15.48 4.30
N THR A 111 -0.28 -15.13 5.55
CA THR A 111 -0.13 -13.78 6.07
C THR A 111 0.98 -13.72 7.10
N PHE A 112 1.83 -12.71 6.96
CA PHE A 112 2.88 -12.37 7.90
C PHE A 112 2.80 -10.90 8.29
N PHE A 113 3.15 -10.59 9.54
CA PHE A 113 3.22 -9.23 10.07
C PHE A 113 4.67 -8.77 10.13
N MET A 114 4.94 -7.62 9.53
CA MET A 114 6.23 -6.95 9.57
C MET A 114 6.24 -5.95 10.72
N LEU A 115 7.07 -6.19 11.73
CA LEU A 115 7.25 -5.34 12.91
C LEU A 115 8.69 -4.82 13.00
N SER A 116 8.88 -3.76 13.77
CA SER A 116 10.19 -3.24 14.17
C SER A 116 10.36 -3.36 15.69
N LYS A 117 11.59 -3.24 16.20
CA LYS A 117 11.88 -3.32 17.63
C LYS A 117 11.33 -2.11 18.40
N SER A 118 11.14 -2.28 19.70
CA SER A 118 10.88 -1.21 20.64
C SER A 118 12.02 -1.13 21.68
N PRO A 119 12.40 0.07 22.14
CA PRO A 119 13.25 0.20 23.33
C PRO A 119 12.51 -0.18 24.63
N ASP A 120 11.18 -0.24 24.60
CA ASP A 120 10.36 -0.68 25.73
C ASP A 120 10.44 -2.21 25.88
N LYS A 121 11.05 -2.65 26.98
CA LYS A 121 11.28 -4.08 27.27
C LYS A 121 9.99 -4.85 27.53
N GLU A 122 8.96 -4.22 28.11
CA GLU A 122 7.69 -4.91 28.37
C GLU A 122 6.94 -5.14 27.07
N ILE A 123 6.89 -4.13 26.18
CA ILE A 123 6.30 -4.29 24.84
C ILE A 123 7.06 -5.34 24.03
N MET A 124 8.40 -5.33 24.08
CA MET A 124 9.22 -6.35 23.41
C MET A 124 8.90 -7.76 23.92
N LYS A 125 8.80 -7.95 25.23
CA LYS A 125 8.43 -9.24 25.82
C LYS A 125 7.05 -9.71 25.39
N THR A 126 6.04 -8.85 25.42
CA THR A 126 4.69 -9.19 24.94
C THR A 126 4.68 -9.52 23.44
N MET A 127 5.48 -8.83 22.64
CA MET A 127 5.63 -9.13 21.21
C MET A 127 6.34 -10.47 20.97
N GLU A 128 7.36 -10.81 21.77
CA GLU A 128 8.03 -12.11 21.70
C GLU A 128 7.07 -13.26 22.06
N GLU A 129 6.22 -13.07 23.06
CA GLU A 129 5.15 -14.02 23.41
C GLU A 129 4.11 -14.17 22.29
N GLU A 130 3.68 -13.06 21.66
CA GLU A 130 2.81 -13.09 20.48
C GLU A 130 3.47 -13.83 19.31
N SER A 131 4.73 -13.52 19.02
CA SER A 131 5.51 -14.14 17.94
C SER A 131 5.65 -15.64 18.15
N ALA A 132 6.00 -16.08 19.36
CA ALA A 132 6.11 -17.50 19.71
C ALA A 132 4.75 -18.23 19.60
N LYS A 133 3.65 -17.56 19.96
CA LYS A 133 2.30 -18.13 19.90
C LYS A 133 1.79 -18.27 18.47
N HIS A 134 2.01 -17.28 17.63
CA HIS A 134 1.36 -17.19 16.32
C HIS A 134 2.24 -17.66 15.16
N GLY A 135 3.57 -17.51 15.26
CA GLY A 135 4.52 -17.92 14.23
C GLY A 135 4.32 -17.19 12.90
N ASP A 136 3.81 -15.96 12.94
CA ASP A 136 3.48 -15.16 11.75
C ASP A 136 4.08 -13.75 11.80
N ILE A 137 5.11 -13.52 12.63
CA ILE A 137 5.72 -12.22 12.83
C ILE A 137 7.18 -12.24 12.36
N ILE A 138 7.52 -11.30 11.47
CA ILE A 138 8.88 -11.00 11.03
C ILE A 138 9.32 -9.69 11.68
N ILE A 139 10.43 -9.74 12.41
CA ILE A 139 10.92 -8.62 13.23
C ILE A 139 12.15 -8.03 12.55
N CYS A 140 12.05 -6.76 12.16
CA CYS A 140 13.15 -5.98 11.62
C CYS A 140 14.09 -5.50 12.74
N ASP A 141 15.39 -5.42 12.47
CA ASP A 141 16.42 -5.00 13.43
C ASP A 141 16.68 -3.49 13.39
N PHE A 142 15.61 -2.72 13.57
CA PHE A 142 15.64 -1.27 13.79
C PHE A 142 14.44 -0.88 14.64
N PHE A 143 14.48 0.30 15.25
CA PHE A 143 13.39 0.78 16.11
C PHE A 143 12.20 1.28 15.32
N GLU A 144 11.01 1.00 15.84
CA GLU A 144 9.73 1.44 15.27
C GLU A 144 9.64 2.97 15.23
N ASP A 145 9.46 3.51 14.02
CA ASP A 145 9.23 4.93 13.77
C ASP A 145 8.54 5.11 12.41
N PHE A 146 7.73 6.16 12.27
CA PHE A 146 6.98 6.43 11.04
C PHE A 146 7.90 6.63 9.83
N TYR A 147 9.06 7.27 9.99
CA TYR A 147 10.01 7.51 8.91
C TYR A 147 10.89 6.29 8.60
N GLN A 148 10.71 5.17 9.32
CA GLN A 148 11.38 3.89 9.08
C GLN A 148 10.50 2.90 8.29
N LEU A 149 9.31 3.32 7.86
CA LEU A 149 8.39 2.45 7.10
C LEU A 149 9.01 1.95 5.80
N SER A 150 9.78 2.77 5.09
CA SER A 150 10.44 2.35 3.85
C SER A 150 11.50 1.28 4.06
N PHE A 151 12.26 1.34 5.16
CA PHE A 151 13.15 0.26 5.56
C PHE A 151 12.38 -1.03 5.89
N LYS A 152 11.19 -0.90 6.49
CA LYS A 152 10.29 -2.04 6.75
C LYS A 152 9.78 -2.66 5.46
N VAL A 153 9.48 -1.84 4.44
CA VAL A 153 9.13 -2.31 3.09
C VAL A 153 10.28 -3.06 2.42
N GLU A 154 11.50 -2.50 2.46
CA GLU A 154 12.69 -3.18 1.92
C GLU A 154 12.89 -4.54 2.59
N ALA A 155 12.80 -4.58 3.92
CA ALA A 155 12.95 -5.82 4.69
C ALA A 155 11.87 -6.84 4.36
N ALA A 156 10.62 -6.39 4.17
CA ALA A 156 9.49 -7.24 3.81
C ALA A 156 9.67 -7.89 2.44
N PHE A 157 10.05 -7.09 1.43
CA PHE A 157 10.22 -7.56 0.05
C PHE A 157 11.46 -8.44 -0.10
N GLU A 158 12.56 -8.10 0.57
CA GLU A 158 13.75 -8.94 0.60
C GLU A 158 13.47 -10.29 1.29
N TRP A 159 12.81 -10.27 2.46
CA TRP A 159 12.42 -11.50 3.16
C TRP A 159 11.52 -12.39 2.30
N ALA A 160 10.52 -11.80 1.64
CA ALA A 160 9.65 -12.53 0.73
C ALA A 160 10.44 -13.20 -0.40
N HIS A 161 11.31 -12.46 -1.08
CA HIS A 161 12.12 -12.99 -2.18
C HIS A 161 13.07 -14.12 -1.74
N ILE A 162 13.69 -13.99 -0.57
CA ILE A 162 14.69 -14.98 -0.09
C ILE A 162 14.02 -16.25 0.42
N TYR A 163 12.92 -16.13 1.18
CA TYR A 163 12.37 -17.27 1.92
C TYR A 163 11.06 -17.83 1.38
N CYS A 164 10.26 -17.07 0.62
CA CYS A 164 8.99 -17.54 0.07
C CYS A 164 9.06 -17.88 -1.42
N SER A 165 8.19 -18.77 -1.86
CA SER A 165 7.83 -18.95 -3.27
C SER A 165 6.38 -18.52 -3.46
N TYR A 166 6.10 -17.59 -4.37
CA TYR A 166 4.75 -17.03 -4.55
C TYR A 166 4.52 -16.45 -5.95
N GLU A 167 3.26 -16.32 -6.37
CA GLU A 167 2.87 -15.65 -7.64
C GLU A 167 2.66 -14.15 -7.43
N TYR A 168 1.89 -13.78 -6.41
CA TYR A 168 1.59 -12.38 -6.05
C TYR A 168 1.92 -12.08 -4.60
N LEU A 169 2.28 -10.82 -4.31
CA LEU A 169 2.48 -10.28 -2.97
C LEU A 169 1.46 -9.17 -2.73
N LEU A 170 0.69 -9.26 -1.65
CA LEU A 170 -0.12 -8.17 -1.12
C LEU A 170 0.63 -7.49 0.03
N LYS A 171 1.02 -6.22 -0.14
CA LYS A 171 1.41 -5.36 0.98
C LYS A 171 0.15 -4.67 1.48
N SER A 172 -0.08 -4.70 2.78
CA SER A 172 -1.20 -3.98 3.42
C SER A 172 -0.76 -3.33 4.74
N ASP A 173 -1.42 -2.24 5.12
CA ASP A 173 -1.32 -1.70 6.47
C ASP A 173 -2.26 -2.43 7.44
N ASP A 174 -2.00 -2.31 8.75
CA ASP A 174 -2.79 -2.97 9.80
C ASP A 174 -4.15 -2.31 10.09
N ASP A 175 -4.45 -1.16 9.48
CA ASP A 175 -5.75 -0.51 9.47
C ASP A 175 -6.46 -0.61 8.12
N VAL A 176 -6.30 -1.75 7.44
CA VAL A 176 -7.02 -2.08 6.21
C VAL A 176 -7.77 -3.38 6.37
N TYR A 177 -9.01 -3.42 5.89
CA TYR A 177 -9.72 -4.67 5.67
C TYR A 177 -9.54 -5.09 4.21
N VAL A 178 -9.12 -6.34 3.99
CA VAL A 178 -8.98 -6.88 2.64
C VAL A 178 -10.02 -7.97 2.42
N ASN A 179 -10.86 -7.81 1.41
CA ASN A 179 -11.73 -8.87 0.95
C ASN A 179 -10.92 -9.84 0.09
N LEU A 180 -10.33 -10.87 0.71
CA LEU A 180 -9.52 -11.84 -0.02
C LEU A 180 -10.36 -12.62 -1.05
N PHE A 181 -11.67 -12.78 -0.88
CA PHE A 181 -12.51 -13.41 -1.90
C PHE A 181 -12.44 -12.64 -3.23
N ASN A 182 -12.77 -11.35 -3.22
CA ASN A 182 -12.70 -10.51 -4.41
C ASN A 182 -11.27 -10.40 -4.96
N LEU A 183 -10.28 -10.34 -4.06
CA LEU A 183 -8.88 -10.32 -4.48
C LEU A 183 -8.52 -11.61 -5.22
N PHE A 184 -8.91 -12.78 -4.72
CA PHE A 184 -8.63 -14.05 -5.38
C PHE A 184 -9.34 -14.17 -6.72
N GLU A 185 -10.61 -13.76 -6.82
CA GLU A 185 -11.32 -13.71 -8.11
C GLU A 185 -10.54 -12.87 -9.14
N LEU A 186 -9.98 -11.74 -8.72
CA LEU A 186 -9.11 -10.94 -9.57
C LEU A 186 -7.81 -11.69 -9.95
N LEU A 187 -7.12 -12.32 -9.00
CA LEU A 187 -5.81 -12.94 -9.24
C LEU A 187 -5.86 -14.26 -10.02
N VAL A 188 -6.99 -14.97 -10.00
CA VAL A 188 -7.19 -16.19 -10.80
C VAL A 188 -7.71 -15.89 -12.21
N ASN A 189 -8.17 -14.66 -12.47
CA ASN A 189 -8.55 -14.24 -13.81
C ASN A 189 -7.34 -14.34 -14.76
N LYS A 190 -7.54 -14.99 -15.91
CA LYS A 190 -6.52 -15.19 -16.95
C LYS A 190 -5.95 -13.88 -17.52
N ASP A 191 -6.73 -12.80 -17.45
CA ASP A 191 -6.36 -11.50 -17.99
C ASP A 191 -5.52 -10.68 -16.99
N THR A 192 -5.43 -11.13 -15.72
CA THR A 192 -4.59 -10.49 -14.72
C THR A 192 -3.12 -10.78 -15.01
N PRO A 193 -2.28 -9.74 -15.21
CA PRO A 193 -0.87 -9.93 -15.53
C PRO A 193 -0.11 -10.67 -14.43
N LYS A 194 0.56 -11.77 -14.80
CA LYS A 194 1.46 -12.50 -13.90
C LYS A 194 2.84 -11.86 -13.73
N LYS A 195 3.15 -10.86 -14.57
CA LYS A 195 4.44 -10.18 -14.61
C LYS A 195 4.27 -8.67 -14.64
N ASN A 196 5.19 -7.95 -14.01
CA ASN A 196 5.16 -6.49 -13.89
C ASN A 196 3.83 -5.93 -13.35
N LEU A 197 3.10 -6.70 -12.53
CA LEU A 197 1.86 -6.23 -11.94
C LEU A 197 2.19 -5.32 -10.75
N TYR A 198 1.68 -4.10 -10.76
CA TYR A 198 1.59 -3.21 -9.60
C TYR A 198 0.19 -2.63 -9.56
N LEU A 199 -0.66 -3.12 -8.67
CA LEU A 199 -2.09 -2.86 -8.64
C LEU A 199 -2.49 -2.23 -7.31
N GLY A 200 -3.35 -1.21 -7.35
CA GLY A 200 -3.94 -0.60 -6.17
C GLY A 200 -4.66 0.71 -6.50
N TYR A 201 -4.83 1.57 -5.50
CA TYR A 201 -5.37 2.92 -5.72
C TYR A 201 -4.29 3.84 -6.30
N HIS A 202 -4.31 4.04 -7.61
CA HIS A 202 -3.31 4.84 -8.35
C HIS A 202 -3.42 6.34 -8.05
N HIS A 203 -2.33 6.93 -7.54
CA HIS A 203 -2.07 8.36 -7.53
C HIS A 203 -1.22 8.76 -8.73
N GLN A 204 -1.78 9.62 -9.58
CA GLN A 204 -1.09 10.18 -10.73
C GLN A 204 -0.26 11.41 -10.31
N GLN A 205 1.06 11.32 -10.50
CA GLN A 205 2.05 12.38 -10.24
C GLN A 205 1.77 13.25 -9.00
N PRO A 206 1.59 12.66 -7.80
CA PRO A 206 1.24 13.42 -6.63
C PRO A 206 2.37 14.38 -6.23
N ARG A 207 1.99 15.57 -5.74
CA ARG A 207 2.96 16.55 -5.27
C ARG A 207 3.64 16.06 -3.99
N VAL A 208 4.93 16.34 -3.91
CA VAL A 208 5.72 16.10 -2.71
C VAL A 208 5.27 17.08 -1.64
N SER A 209 4.76 16.57 -0.53
CA SER A 209 4.42 17.43 0.59
C SER A 209 5.69 18.02 1.18
N ARG A 210 5.76 19.34 1.27
CA ARG A 210 6.87 20.08 1.90
C ARG A 210 6.56 20.52 3.33
N SER A 211 5.48 20.00 3.92
CA SER A 211 5.03 20.35 5.27
C SER A 211 4.21 19.23 5.92
N GLY A 212 4.03 19.31 7.25
CA GLY A 212 3.21 18.36 8.01
C GLY A 212 3.84 16.97 8.17
N LYS A 213 3.02 15.98 8.54
CA LYS A 213 3.45 14.60 8.81
C LYS A 213 4.20 13.94 7.64
N TYR A 214 3.81 14.26 6.41
CA TYR A 214 4.38 13.68 5.18
C TYR A 214 5.45 14.57 4.54
N LYS A 215 6.04 15.52 5.31
CA LYS A 215 7.04 16.45 4.80
C LYS A 215 8.27 15.73 4.29
N VAL A 216 8.68 16.00 3.05
CA VAL A 216 9.97 15.61 2.49
C VAL A 216 10.76 16.85 2.11
N GLU A 217 12.02 16.93 2.55
CA GLU A 217 12.92 18.04 2.28
C GLU A 217 13.48 17.96 0.85
N LEU A 218 13.95 19.10 0.32
CA LEU A 218 14.54 19.14 -1.03
C LEU A 218 15.80 18.30 -1.16
N HIS A 219 16.59 18.17 -0.09
CA HIS A 219 17.79 17.32 -0.10
C HIS A 219 17.47 15.82 -0.02
N GLU A 220 16.31 15.45 0.54
CA GLU A 220 15.83 14.06 0.54
C GLU A 220 15.25 13.70 -0.83
N TYR A 221 14.53 14.64 -1.46
CA TYR A 221 13.93 14.45 -2.77
C TYR A 221 13.81 15.79 -3.51
N GLY A 222 14.66 15.98 -4.52
CA GLY A 222 14.82 17.26 -5.23
C GLY A 222 13.70 17.60 -6.21
N SER A 223 12.85 16.63 -6.56
CA SER A 223 11.70 16.81 -7.45
C SER A 223 10.46 17.32 -6.70
N ASN A 224 9.60 18.09 -7.36
CA ASN A 224 8.36 18.62 -6.77
C ASN A 224 7.21 17.61 -6.76
N CYS A 225 7.30 16.58 -7.60
CA CYS A 225 6.27 15.55 -7.75
C CYS A 225 6.94 14.18 -7.71
N TYR A 226 6.27 13.23 -7.07
CA TYR A 226 6.66 11.83 -7.13
C TYR A 226 6.31 11.23 -8.49
N PRO A 227 6.93 10.11 -8.90
CA PRO A 227 6.35 9.29 -9.95
C PRO A 227 4.97 8.79 -9.53
N ASP A 228 4.20 8.29 -10.49
CA ASP A 228 2.96 7.60 -10.22
C ASP A 228 3.18 6.43 -9.26
N TYR A 229 2.30 6.28 -8.27
CA TYR A 229 2.36 5.18 -7.30
C TYR A 229 0.96 4.77 -6.83
N CYS A 230 0.81 3.60 -6.23
CA CYS A 230 -0.42 3.18 -5.56
C CYS A 230 -0.37 3.51 -4.07
N ALA A 231 -1.44 4.09 -3.52
CA ALA A 231 -1.52 4.58 -2.15
C ALA A 231 -1.24 3.51 -1.07
N GLY A 232 -0.63 3.92 0.05
CA GLY A 232 0.00 3.04 1.06
C GLY A 232 -0.86 2.01 1.79
N GLY A 233 -2.20 2.07 1.66
CA GLY A 233 -3.11 1.17 2.39
C GLY A 233 -2.99 -0.29 1.96
N ALA A 234 -3.14 -0.58 0.67
CA ALA A 234 -2.95 -1.93 0.13
C ALA A 234 -2.54 -1.90 -1.34
N VAL A 235 -1.58 -2.74 -1.70
CA VAL A 235 -1.09 -2.89 -3.08
C VAL A 235 -0.74 -4.34 -3.38
N VAL A 236 -0.95 -4.77 -4.62
CA VAL A 236 -0.57 -6.10 -5.10
C VAL A 236 0.57 -5.97 -6.10
N LEU A 237 1.62 -6.75 -5.91
CA LEU A 237 2.78 -6.83 -6.78
C LEU A 237 2.99 -8.26 -7.28
N SER A 238 3.41 -8.45 -8.54
CA SER A 238 3.86 -9.77 -9.01
C SER A 238 5.26 -10.09 -8.46
N SER A 239 5.55 -11.38 -8.25
CA SER A 239 6.84 -11.83 -7.71
C SER A 239 8.04 -11.36 -8.55
N ASP A 240 7.93 -11.34 -9.88
CA ASP A 240 9.00 -10.86 -10.77
C ASP A 240 9.26 -9.34 -10.63
N LEU A 241 8.24 -8.56 -10.28
CA LEU A 241 8.39 -7.13 -10.08
C LEU A 241 9.11 -6.86 -8.77
N ILE A 242 8.77 -7.61 -7.71
CA ILE A 242 9.51 -7.56 -6.44
C ILE A 242 10.99 -7.80 -6.70
N GLU A 243 11.35 -8.88 -7.39
CA GLU A 243 12.76 -9.21 -7.74
C GLU A 243 13.48 -8.06 -8.45
N LYS A 244 12.86 -7.43 -9.46
CA LYS A 244 13.44 -6.29 -10.17
C LYS A 244 13.61 -5.06 -9.29
N MET A 245 12.63 -4.78 -8.41
CA MET A 245 12.67 -3.63 -7.51
C MET A 245 13.83 -3.72 -6.52
N LEU A 246 14.20 -4.93 -6.09
CA LEU A 246 15.27 -5.11 -5.12
C LEU A 246 16.62 -4.54 -5.61
N LEU A 247 16.87 -4.56 -6.93
CA LEU A 247 18.09 -3.99 -7.53
C LEU A 247 18.23 -2.48 -7.27
N TYR A 248 17.14 -1.78 -6.95
CA TYR A 248 17.11 -0.34 -6.78
C TYR A 248 17.00 0.11 -5.33
N PHE A 249 17.06 -0.82 -4.37
CA PHE A 249 17.08 -0.50 -2.95
C PHE A 249 18.24 0.44 -2.62
N GLN A 250 17.94 1.44 -1.81
CA GLN A 250 18.89 2.49 -1.43
C GLN A 250 19.29 2.32 0.03
N PRO A 251 20.56 2.57 0.40
CA PRO A 251 20.98 2.53 1.80
C PRO A 251 20.18 3.47 2.71
N VAL A 252 19.67 4.56 2.13
CA VAL A 252 18.76 5.50 2.78
C VAL A 252 17.54 5.67 1.86
N PRO A 253 16.48 4.88 2.05
CA PRO A 253 15.27 4.97 1.25
C PRO A 253 14.51 6.26 1.56
N LEU A 254 13.71 6.72 0.60
CA LEU A 254 12.79 7.84 0.82
C LEU A 254 11.82 7.47 1.94
N LYS A 255 11.67 8.30 2.97
CA LYS A 255 10.87 7.99 4.18
C LYS A 255 9.35 7.85 4.00
N ILE A 256 8.83 8.15 2.81
CA ILE A 256 7.41 7.98 2.46
C ILE A 256 7.30 6.67 1.68
N ASP A 257 6.78 5.63 2.31
CA ASP A 257 6.89 4.23 1.86
C ASP A 257 6.14 3.97 0.54
N ASP A 258 4.93 4.49 0.38
CA ASP A 258 4.14 4.34 -0.84
C ASP A 258 4.77 5.07 -2.04
N ALA A 259 5.24 6.31 -1.82
CA ALA A 259 6.03 7.04 -2.80
C ALA A 259 7.35 6.32 -3.12
N TYR A 260 8.01 5.73 -2.13
CA TYR A 260 9.24 4.96 -2.33
C TYR A 260 9.00 3.70 -3.17
N ILE A 261 7.93 2.95 -2.90
CA ILE A 261 7.51 1.81 -3.75
C ILE A 261 7.30 2.29 -5.19
N GLY A 262 6.63 3.43 -5.41
CA GLY A 262 6.45 4.01 -6.74
C GLY A 262 7.77 4.32 -7.47
N ILE A 263 8.75 4.85 -6.75
CA ILE A 263 10.11 5.09 -7.27
C ILE A 263 10.76 3.77 -7.70
N LEU A 264 10.69 2.74 -6.85
CA LEU A 264 11.26 1.42 -7.16
C LEU A 264 10.57 0.76 -8.36
N VAL A 265 9.24 0.79 -8.42
CA VAL A 265 8.44 0.23 -9.52
C VAL A 265 8.78 0.89 -10.85
N LYS A 266 8.90 2.23 -10.84
CA LYS A 266 9.30 2.99 -12.03
C LYS A 266 10.70 2.60 -12.52
N ASN A 267 11.65 2.48 -11.59
CA ASN A 267 13.01 2.06 -11.92
C ASN A 267 13.07 0.62 -12.44
N ALA A 268 12.22 -0.26 -11.93
CA ALA A 268 12.02 -1.62 -12.43
C ALA A 268 11.29 -1.69 -13.80
N GLY A 269 10.90 -0.55 -14.39
CA GLY A 269 10.28 -0.47 -15.71
C GLY A 269 8.78 -0.83 -15.74
N ALA A 270 8.12 -0.87 -14.58
CA ALA A 270 6.69 -1.12 -14.47
C ALA A 270 5.89 0.16 -14.18
N LYS A 271 4.56 0.07 -14.21
CA LYS A 271 3.64 1.19 -13.99
C LYS A 271 2.50 0.78 -13.06
N PRO A 272 1.96 1.71 -12.24
CA PRO A 272 0.77 1.45 -11.46
C PRO A 272 -0.44 1.14 -12.35
N THR A 273 -1.27 0.22 -11.89
CA THR A 273 -2.58 -0.11 -12.47
C THR A 273 -3.65 0.25 -11.45
N HIS A 274 -4.54 1.18 -11.82
CA HIS A 274 -5.65 1.57 -10.97
C HIS A 274 -6.70 0.46 -10.88
N ASN A 275 -7.24 0.23 -9.68
CA ASN A 275 -8.41 -0.62 -9.48
C ASN A 275 -9.35 0.01 -8.43
N GLU A 276 -10.58 0.27 -8.84
CA GLU A 276 -11.61 0.93 -8.01
C GLU A 276 -12.00 0.15 -6.75
N GLY A 277 -11.75 -1.16 -6.73
CA GLY A 277 -11.93 -2.01 -5.54
C GLY A 277 -10.94 -1.68 -4.41
N PHE A 278 -9.85 -0.98 -4.69
CA PHE A 278 -8.92 -0.48 -3.67
C PHE A 278 -9.38 0.88 -3.18
N ARG A 279 -10.27 0.88 -2.19
CA ARG A 279 -10.90 2.09 -1.64
C ARG A 279 -10.01 2.69 -0.56
N PHE A 280 -9.20 3.66 -0.96
CA PHE A 280 -8.25 4.32 -0.06
C PHE A 280 -8.86 5.40 0.84
N PHE A 281 -9.99 5.99 0.41
CA PHE A 281 -10.70 7.07 1.11
C PHE A 281 -12.11 6.64 1.52
N ALA A 282 -12.25 5.50 2.20
CA ALA A 282 -13.55 5.04 2.67
C ALA A 282 -14.07 5.93 3.82
N GLU A 283 -15.35 6.31 3.75
CA GLU A 283 -15.97 7.21 4.74
C GLU A 283 -16.72 6.45 5.85
N SER A 284 -17.10 5.19 5.60
CA SER A 284 -17.91 4.38 6.50
C SER A 284 -17.37 2.95 6.60
N CYS A 285 -17.56 2.32 7.75
CA CYS A 285 -17.27 0.89 7.94
C CYS A 285 -18.43 0.05 7.43
N SER A 286 -18.64 0.01 6.12
CA SER A 286 -19.71 -0.75 5.48
C SER A 286 -19.15 -1.65 4.39
N PHE A 287 -19.64 -2.89 4.36
CA PHE A 287 -19.33 -3.80 3.28
C PHE A 287 -19.90 -3.26 1.95
N GLU A 288 -19.07 -3.28 0.92
CA GLU A 288 -19.44 -2.94 -0.45
C GLU A 288 -18.92 -4.04 -1.38
N GLU A 289 -19.80 -4.55 -2.22
CA GLU A 289 -19.64 -5.83 -2.93
C GLU A 289 -18.38 -5.91 -3.80
N PHE A 290 -17.99 -4.82 -4.46
CA PHE A 290 -16.80 -4.77 -5.32
C PHE A 290 -15.51 -4.41 -4.57
N THR A 291 -15.56 -4.15 -3.26
CA THR A 291 -14.39 -3.73 -2.49
C THR A 291 -13.40 -4.87 -2.36
N ILE A 292 -12.15 -4.62 -2.74
CA ILE A 292 -10.99 -5.50 -2.53
C ILE A 292 -10.24 -5.07 -1.28
N ALA A 293 -9.95 -3.78 -1.12
CA ALA A 293 -9.29 -3.23 0.05
C ALA A 293 -10.03 -2.00 0.55
N HIS A 294 -10.30 -1.96 1.85
CA HIS A 294 -11.03 -0.89 2.52
C HIS A 294 -10.11 -0.18 3.52
N HIS A 295 -9.71 1.04 3.19
CA HIS A 295 -8.92 1.90 4.05
C HIS A 295 -9.67 3.23 4.30
N PRO A 296 -9.75 3.70 5.55
CA PRO A 296 -9.26 3.06 6.78
C PRO A 296 -10.25 2.04 7.39
N ALA A 297 -9.71 1.08 8.14
CA ALA A 297 -10.41 0.09 8.97
C ALA A 297 -9.70 -0.02 10.34
N LYS A 298 -9.58 1.10 11.05
CA LYS A 298 -8.70 1.28 12.23
C LYS A 298 -9.10 0.53 13.49
N THR A 299 -10.39 0.25 13.65
CA THR A 299 -10.95 -0.35 14.87
C THR A 299 -11.41 -1.76 14.59
N ARG A 300 -11.35 -2.60 15.63
CA ARG A 300 -11.90 -3.95 15.59
C ARG A 300 -13.34 -3.99 15.08
N VAL A 301 -14.19 -3.13 15.63
CA VAL A 301 -15.61 -3.03 15.24
C VAL A 301 -15.77 -2.71 13.75
N CYS A 302 -14.94 -1.81 13.21
CA CYS A 302 -14.98 -1.46 11.79
C CYS A 302 -14.63 -2.67 10.92
N MET A 303 -13.52 -3.33 11.22
CA MET A 303 -13.02 -4.47 10.46
C MET A 303 -13.98 -5.67 10.53
N GLU A 304 -14.51 -5.97 11.73
CA GLU A 304 -15.51 -7.02 11.94
C GLU A 304 -16.82 -6.72 11.19
N LYS A 305 -17.31 -5.47 11.22
CA LYS A 305 -18.54 -5.09 10.51
C LYS A 305 -18.44 -5.32 9.00
N ILE A 306 -17.30 -4.95 8.40
CA ILE A 306 -17.05 -5.18 6.97
C ILE A 306 -16.92 -6.68 6.71
N HIS A 307 -16.18 -7.41 7.56
CA HIS A 307 -15.97 -8.84 7.43
C HIS A 307 -17.28 -9.65 7.46
N TYR A 308 -18.13 -9.42 8.47
CA TYR A 308 -19.38 -10.16 8.59
C TYR A 308 -20.38 -9.79 7.50
N GLY A 309 -20.37 -8.54 7.01
CA GLY A 309 -21.14 -8.17 5.82
C GLY A 309 -20.69 -8.94 4.57
N MET A 310 -19.38 -9.14 4.40
CA MET A 310 -18.84 -9.97 3.32
C MET A 310 -19.27 -11.44 3.46
N LEU A 311 -19.17 -12.01 4.67
CA LEU A 311 -19.57 -13.40 4.93
C LEU A 311 -21.06 -13.63 4.70
N GLU A 312 -21.91 -12.72 5.19
CA GLU A 312 -23.37 -12.81 5.02
C GLU A 312 -23.75 -12.81 3.53
N LYS A 313 -23.14 -11.92 2.75
CA LYS A 313 -23.44 -11.79 1.32
C LYS A 313 -22.90 -12.95 0.47
N ASN A 314 -21.84 -13.61 0.91
CA ASN A 314 -21.13 -14.63 0.16
C ASN A 314 -21.10 -16.00 0.87
N ASN A 315 -22.09 -16.30 1.72
CA ASN A 315 -22.13 -17.51 2.55
C ASN A 315 -22.22 -18.83 1.73
N GLU A 316 -22.66 -18.77 0.48
CA GLU A 316 -22.72 -19.90 -0.45
C GLU A 316 -21.48 -20.00 -1.35
N ASN A 317 -20.61 -18.99 -1.36
CA ASN A 317 -19.42 -18.99 -2.21
C ASN A 317 -18.39 -20.01 -1.72
N GLU A 318 -17.86 -20.84 -2.63
CA GLU A 318 -16.92 -21.92 -2.28
C GLU A 318 -15.64 -21.40 -1.60
N PHE A 319 -15.04 -20.32 -2.12
CA PHE A 319 -13.83 -19.74 -1.51
C PHE A 319 -14.12 -19.25 -0.10
N VAL A 320 -15.22 -18.50 0.07
CA VAL A 320 -15.62 -17.95 1.38
C VAL A 320 -15.93 -19.08 2.36
N ARG A 321 -16.65 -20.10 1.92
CA ARG A 321 -16.94 -21.28 2.74
C ARG A 321 -15.66 -21.98 3.18
N LYS A 322 -14.81 -22.34 2.22
CA LYS A 322 -13.54 -23.05 2.46
C LYS A 322 -12.61 -22.32 3.43
N HIS A 323 -12.55 -20.99 3.35
CA HIS A 323 -11.57 -20.21 4.10
C HIS A 323 -12.11 -19.58 5.39
N TYR A 324 -13.41 -19.28 5.47
CA TYR A 324 -13.98 -18.46 6.55
C TYR A 324 -15.21 -19.06 7.25
N ILE A 325 -15.90 -20.06 6.70
CA ILE A 325 -17.14 -20.60 7.29
C ILE A 325 -17.00 -22.06 7.70
N GLU A 326 -16.41 -22.89 6.85
CA GLU A 326 -16.32 -24.33 7.06
C GLU A 326 -15.18 -24.68 8.02
N ASN A 327 -15.53 -24.72 9.31
CA ASN A 327 -15.01 -25.66 10.33
C ASN A 327 -15.74 -25.47 11.67
N ASN A 328 -17.06 -25.65 11.65
CA ASN A 328 -17.84 -26.05 12.84
C ASN A 328 -18.37 -27.49 12.71
N SER A 329 -17.81 -28.27 11.78
CA SER A 329 -18.35 -29.58 11.41
C SER A 329 -17.27 -30.60 11.05
N LEU A 330 -16.20 -30.69 11.83
CA LEU A 330 -15.37 -31.90 11.92
C LEU A 330 -14.89 -32.10 13.36
N LYS A 331 -15.79 -32.71 14.15
CA LYS A 331 -15.65 -33.46 15.41
C LYS A 331 -14.99 -32.81 16.63
#